data_AF-A0A519TIL9-F1
#
_entry.id   AF-A0A519TIL9-F1
#
_cell.length_a   1.000
_cell.length_b   1.000
_cell.length_c   1.000
_cell.angle_alpha   90.00
_cell.angle_beta   90.00
_cell.angle_gamma   90.00
#
_symmetry.space_group_name_H-M   'P 1'
#
loop_
_entity.id
_entity.type
_entity.pdbx_description
1 polymer ?
#
loop_
_entity_poly.entity_id
_entity_poly.type
_entity_poly.pdbx_seq_one_letter_code
_entity_poly.pdbx_strand_id
1 'polypeptide(L)'
;CIGAVVGLVAITPASGFVTIPVSIFIGIIAGATSNFFAHLRSKSRIDDTLDVFPCHGIGGMVGMIMTGIFASKAVNSAAVDGLAYGGTHLFLIHMLALVLVSAFAFCGSFALLKLTDLIIPLRVSAEEELLGLDMSQHEEQLFTAEQSARAAHAATTSQHGEQLLAGA
;
A
#
# COMPACT_ATOMS: atom_id res chain seq x y z
N CYS A 1 -9.53 4.29 -6.65
CA CYS A 1 -9.88 3.52 -5.43
C CYS A 1 -8.79 3.56 -4.36
N ILE A 2 -7.50 3.64 -4.72
CA ILE A 2 -6.36 3.58 -3.79
C ILE A 2 -6.52 4.50 -2.57
N GLY A 3 -6.85 5.78 -2.76
CA GLY A 3 -7.05 6.70 -1.62
C GLY A 3 -8.14 6.27 -0.62
N ALA A 4 -9.20 5.59 -1.08
CA ALA A 4 -10.22 5.04 -0.19
C ALA A 4 -9.68 3.84 0.62
N VAL A 5 -8.89 2.97 0.00
CA VAL A 5 -8.22 1.85 0.69
C VAL A 5 -7.23 2.38 1.72
N VAL A 6 -6.42 3.37 1.36
CA VAL A 6 -5.46 4.00 2.27
C VAL A 6 -6.16 4.64 3.48
N GLY A 7 -7.30 5.30 3.27
CA GLY A 7 -8.11 5.84 4.36
C GLY A 7 -8.61 4.74 5.31
N LEU A 8 -9.06 3.59 4.79
CA LEU A 8 -9.48 2.44 5.59
C LEU A 8 -8.31 1.83 6.37
N VAL A 9 -7.13 1.71 5.75
CA VAL A 9 -5.92 1.26 6.43
C VAL A 9 -5.57 2.22 7.58
N ALA A 10 -5.52 3.52 7.30
CA ALA A 10 -5.10 4.51 8.27
C ALA A 10 -6.08 4.65 9.46
N ILE A 11 -7.38 4.46 9.24
CA ILE A 11 -8.35 4.51 10.33
C ILE A 11 -8.42 3.24 11.16
N THR A 12 -7.92 2.10 10.66
CA THR A 12 -7.95 0.81 11.36
C THR A 12 -7.48 0.90 12.82
N PRO A 13 -6.30 1.47 13.15
CA PRO A 13 -5.85 1.59 14.54
C PRO A 13 -6.60 2.65 15.35
N ALA A 14 -7.40 3.53 14.74
CA ALA A 14 -8.09 4.66 15.39
C ALA A 14 -9.62 4.51 15.47
N SER A 15 -10.20 3.55 14.74
CA SER A 15 -11.64 3.47 14.44
C SER A 15 -12.58 3.48 15.65
N GLY A 16 -12.11 2.99 16.81
CA GLY A 16 -12.88 2.98 18.07
C GLY A 16 -12.47 4.04 19.09
N PHE A 17 -11.59 4.99 18.73
CA PHE A 17 -10.92 5.89 19.68
C PHE A 17 -10.94 7.36 19.29
N VAL A 18 -11.31 7.69 18.05
CA VAL A 18 -11.30 9.07 17.53
C VAL A 18 -12.70 9.53 17.11
N THR A 19 -12.93 10.84 17.05
CA THR A 19 -14.21 11.42 16.60
C THR A 19 -14.35 11.35 15.07
N ILE A 20 -15.58 11.50 14.56
CA ILE A 20 -15.86 11.48 13.11
C ILE A 20 -15.08 12.57 12.35
N PRO A 21 -15.00 13.84 12.79
CA PRO A 21 -14.20 14.84 12.08
C PRO A 21 -12.72 14.48 12.01
N VAL A 22 -12.18 13.90 13.08
CA VAL A 22 -10.79 13.44 13.13
C VAL A 22 -10.57 12.25 12.19
N SER A 23 -11.52 11.31 12.09
CA SER A 23 -11.36 10.16 11.17
C SER A 23 -11.28 10.60 9.71
N ILE A 24 -12.06 11.60 9.30
CA ILE A 24 -11.98 12.21 7.97
C ILE A 24 -10.60 12.85 7.76
N PHE A 25 -10.12 13.60 8.76
CA PHE A 25 -8.80 14.22 8.71
C PHE A 25 -7.67 13.19 8.55
N ILE A 26 -7.71 12.10 9.32
CA ILE A 26 -6.73 10.99 9.21
C ILE A 26 -6.72 10.41 7.79
N GLY A 27 -7.90 10.14 7.22
CA GLY A 27 -8.01 9.59 5.86
C GLY A 27 -7.41 10.49 4.79
N ILE A 28 -7.65 11.82 4.87
CA ILE A 28 -7.09 12.79 3.93
C ILE A 28 -5.56 12.84 4.03
N ILE A 29 -5.01 12.94 5.25
CA ILE A 29 -3.57 13.01 5.47
C ILE A 29 -2.89 11.72 5.01
N ALA A 30 -3.46 10.56 5.34
CA ALA A 30 -2.93 9.27 4.91
C ALA A 30 -2.95 9.11 3.39
N GLY A 31 -4.05 9.47 2.73
CA GLY A 31 -4.17 9.42 1.27
C GLY A 31 -3.15 10.31 0.56
N ALA A 32 -2.99 11.55 1.03
CA ALA A 32 -2.00 12.49 0.48
C ALA A 32 -0.56 11.99 0.69
N THR A 33 -0.26 11.50 1.89
CA THR A 33 1.07 10.97 2.23
C THR A 33 1.39 9.72 1.41
N SER A 34 0.46 8.76 1.32
CA SER A 34 0.61 7.56 0.50
C SER A 34 0.86 7.90 -0.96
N ASN A 35 0.09 8.83 -1.55
CA ASN A 35 0.29 9.28 -2.93
C ASN A 35 1.68 9.89 -3.14
N PHE A 36 2.15 10.69 -2.20
CA PHE A 36 3.51 11.25 -2.26
C PHE A 36 4.59 10.16 -2.26
N PHE A 37 4.46 9.16 -1.38
CA PHE A 37 5.43 8.06 -1.31
C PHE A 37 5.33 7.11 -2.51
N ALA A 38 4.15 6.86 -3.06
CA ALA A 38 3.98 6.11 -4.31
C ALA A 38 4.67 6.83 -5.49
N HIS A 39 4.52 8.15 -5.58
CA HIS A 39 5.23 8.95 -6.58
C HIS A 39 6.75 8.98 -6.37
N LEU A 40 7.22 8.94 -5.13
CA LEU A 40 8.66 8.82 -4.85
C LEU A 40 9.18 7.42 -5.22
N ARG A 41 8.41 6.38 -4.91
CA ARG A 41 8.71 4.98 -5.24
C ARG A 41 8.81 4.77 -6.74
N SER A 42 7.93 5.37 -7.53
CA SER A 42 7.96 5.23 -9.00
C SER A 42 9.22 5.81 -9.66
N LYS A 43 9.98 6.64 -8.93
CA LYS A 43 11.30 7.14 -9.35
C LYS A 43 12.47 6.27 -8.88
N SER A 44 12.19 5.22 -8.12
CA SER A 44 13.18 4.30 -7.56
C SER A 44 13.27 2.99 -8.35
N ARG A 45 14.26 2.15 -8.05
CA ARG A 45 14.38 0.79 -8.61
C ARG A 45 13.57 -0.27 -7.83
N ILE A 46 12.82 0.15 -6.82
CA ILE A 46 12.05 -0.77 -5.98
C ILE A 46 10.78 -1.16 -6.73
N ASP A 47 10.66 -2.45 -7.04
CA ASP A 47 9.48 -3.03 -7.65
C ASP A 47 8.49 -3.50 -6.56
N ASP A 48 7.64 -2.57 -6.13
CA ASP A 48 6.47 -2.85 -5.31
C ASP A 48 5.23 -2.77 -6.22
N THR A 49 5.00 -3.80 -7.03
CA THR A 49 4.12 -3.76 -8.21
C THR A 49 2.74 -3.15 -7.96
N LEU A 50 2.16 -3.34 -6.76
CA LEU A 50 0.82 -2.87 -6.39
C LEU A 50 0.80 -1.70 -5.40
N ASP A 51 1.94 -1.03 -5.18
CA ASP A 51 2.09 0.04 -4.16
C ASP A 51 1.64 -0.42 -2.76
N VAL A 52 1.93 -1.68 -2.40
CA VAL A 52 1.50 -2.24 -1.11
C VAL A 52 2.16 -1.48 0.04
N PHE A 53 3.44 -1.13 -0.07
CA PHE A 53 4.14 -0.41 0.98
C PHE A 53 3.66 1.05 1.13
N PRO A 54 3.57 1.88 0.07
CA PRO A 54 2.95 3.20 0.17
C PRO A 54 1.50 3.17 0.67
N CYS A 55 0.71 2.17 0.31
CA CYS A 55 -0.72 2.14 0.68
C CYS A 55 -0.96 1.56 2.08
N HIS A 56 -0.35 0.42 2.39
CA HIS A 56 -0.57 -0.30 3.65
C HIS A 56 0.50 0.02 4.70
N GLY A 57 1.77 0.01 4.30
CA GLY A 57 2.90 0.33 5.17
C GLY A 57 2.81 1.77 5.67
N ILE A 58 3.00 2.74 4.77
CA ILE A 58 2.96 4.17 5.11
C ILE A 58 1.58 4.59 5.61
N GLY A 59 0.49 4.14 4.97
CA GLY A 59 -0.87 4.42 5.42
C GLY A 59 -1.13 3.96 6.86
N GLY A 60 -0.70 2.75 7.20
CA GLY A 60 -0.80 2.20 8.55
C GLY A 60 0.08 2.94 9.56
N MET A 61 1.30 3.34 9.16
CA MET A 61 2.18 4.14 10.00
C MET A 61 1.58 5.51 10.34
N VAL A 62 1.02 6.20 9.35
CA VAL A 62 0.29 7.46 9.56
C VAL A 62 -0.89 7.25 10.51
N GLY A 63 -1.67 6.19 10.30
CA GLY A 63 -2.77 5.80 11.19
C GLY A 63 -2.33 5.61 12.64
N MET A 64 -1.27 4.81 12.87
CA MET A 64 -0.70 4.54 14.19
C MET A 64 -0.24 5.82 14.90
N ILE A 65 0.44 6.72 14.18
CA ILE A 65 0.87 8.02 14.71
C ILE A 65 -0.35 8.85 15.11
N MET A 66 -1.33 8.96 14.21
CA MET A 66 -2.51 9.79 14.46
C MET A 66 -3.42 9.23 15.56
N THR A 67 -3.50 7.91 15.75
CA THR A 67 -4.18 7.34 16.93
C THR A 67 -3.49 7.79 18.23
N GLY A 68 -2.15 7.75 18.28
CA GLY A 68 -1.41 8.20 19.46
C GLY A 68 -1.61 9.70 19.76
N ILE A 69 -1.96 10.50 18.75
CA ILE A 69 -2.24 11.93 18.89
C ILE A 69 -3.70 12.16 19.30
N PHE A 70 -4.66 11.50 18.65
CA PHE A 70 -6.08 11.87 18.69
C PHE A 70 -7.02 10.86 19.37
N ALA A 71 -6.52 9.76 19.92
CA ALA A 71 -7.37 8.89 20.75
C ALA A 71 -7.92 9.68 21.96
N SER A 72 -9.20 9.47 22.29
CA SER A 72 -9.85 10.20 23.39
C SER A 72 -10.77 9.31 24.21
N LYS A 73 -10.68 9.46 25.54
CA LYS A 73 -11.61 8.84 26.50
C LYS A 73 -13.06 9.31 26.33
N ALA A 74 -13.25 10.50 25.77
CA ALA A 74 -14.58 11.04 25.49
C ALA A 74 -15.30 10.26 24.38
N VAL A 75 -14.54 9.62 23.47
CA VAL A 75 -15.08 8.75 22.40
C VAL A 75 -15.30 7.34 22.93
N ASN A 76 -14.35 6.83 23.71
CA ASN A 76 -14.40 5.49 24.26
C ASN A 76 -13.78 5.48 25.65
N SER A 77 -14.55 5.13 26.68
CA SER A 77 -14.10 5.12 28.07
C SER A 77 -12.95 4.15 28.35
N ALA A 78 -12.76 3.14 27.50
CA ALA A 78 -11.62 2.22 27.57
C ALA A 78 -10.34 2.76 26.90
N ALA A 79 -10.40 3.93 26.24
CA ALA A 79 -9.25 4.54 25.62
C ALA A 79 -8.27 5.16 26.64
N VAL A 80 -7.09 5.49 26.16
CA VAL A 80 -6.17 6.42 26.82
C VAL A 80 -6.15 7.69 25.99
N ASP A 81 -6.12 8.85 26.65
CA ASP A 81 -6.04 10.13 25.93
C ASP A 81 -4.69 10.25 25.21
N GLY A 82 -4.73 10.66 23.95
CA GLY A 82 -3.57 10.97 23.14
C GLY A 82 -3.04 12.39 23.37
N LEU A 83 -2.00 12.77 22.61
CA LEU A 83 -1.31 14.06 22.80
C LEU A 83 -2.24 15.27 22.72
N ALA A 84 -3.21 15.25 21.80
CA ALA A 84 -4.15 16.36 21.62
C ALA A 84 -5.04 16.61 22.84
N TYR A 85 -5.14 15.63 23.74
CA TYR A 85 -5.96 15.68 24.95
C TYR A 85 -5.11 15.64 26.23
N GLY A 86 -3.80 15.91 26.12
CA GLY A 86 -2.87 16.02 27.24
C GLY A 86 -2.21 14.71 27.69
N GLY A 87 -2.52 13.57 27.05
CA GLY A 87 -1.90 12.29 27.36
C GLY A 87 -0.65 12.02 26.51
N THR A 88 0.48 11.80 27.15
CA THR A 88 1.77 11.54 26.47
C THR A 88 2.11 10.06 26.36
N HIS A 89 1.67 9.27 27.33
CA HIS A 89 2.02 7.85 27.44
C HIS A 89 1.56 7.04 26.22
N LEU A 90 0.32 7.25 25.75
CA LEU A 90 -0.23 6.51 24.61
C LEU A 90 0.61 6.75 23.34
N PHE A 91 0.97 8.00 23.07
CA PHE A 91 1.78 8.36 21.91
C PHE A 91 3.15 7.68 21.94
N LEU A 92 3.84 7.70 23.09
CA LEU A 92 5.14 7.06 23.24
C LEU A 92 5.05 5.55 23.00
N ILE A 93 4.01 4.89 23.54
CA ILE A 93 3.77 3.46 23.32
C ILE A 93 3.46 3.18 21.85
N HIS A 94 2.67 4.02 21.18
CA HIS A 94 2.41 3.89 19.74
C HIS A 94 3.68 4.06 18.90
N MET A 95 4.57 4.98 19.26
CA MET A 95 5.84 5.17 18.53
C MET A 95 6.78 3.98 18.75
N LEU A 96 6.84 3.46 19.97
CA LEU A 96 7.61 2.27 20.28
C LEU A 96 7.07 1.05 19.51
N ALA A 97 5.75 0.83 19.56
CA ALA A 97 5.08 -0.25 18.85
C ALA A 97 5.30 -0.14 17.34
N LEU A 98 5.20 1.08 16.77
CA LEU A 98 5.45 1.35 15.36
C LEU A 98 6.84 0.86 14.93
N VAL A 99 7.88 1.24 15.69
CA VAL A 99 9.26 0.85 15.39
C VAL A 99 9.45 -0.66 15.53
N LEU A 100 8.98 -1.24 16.64
CA LEU A 100 9.16 -2.67 16.93
C LEU A 100 8.44 -3.55 15.90
N VAL A 101 7.18 -3.24 15.58
CA VAL A 101 6.39 -4.00 14.61
C VAL A 101 6.95 -3.84 13.21
N SER A 102 7.39 -2.63 12.82
CA SER A 102 7.99 -2.41 11.51
C SER A 102 9.31 -3.18 11.35
N ALA A 103 10.17 -3.15 12.37
CA ALA A 103 11.42 -3.90 12.39
C ALA A 103 11.17 -5.41 12.36
N PHE A 104 10.24 -5.90 13.18
CA PHE A 104 9.86 -7.31 13.20
C PHE A 104 9.31 -7.77 11.85
N ALA A 105 8.36 -7.04 11.27
CA ALA A 105 7.76 -7.38 10.00
C ALA A 105 8.81 -7.36 8.86
N PHE A 106 9.61 -6.29 8.77
CA PHE A 106 10.62 -6.19 7.72
C PHE A 106 11.70 -7.28 7.86
N CYS A 107 12.34 -7.40 9.03
CA CYS A 107 13.42 -8.35 9.23
C CYS A 107 12.93 -9.80 9.18
N GLY A 108 11.76 -10.08 9.78
CA GLY A 108 11.14 -11.40 9.76
C GLY A 108 10.76 -11.83 8.34
N SER A 109 10.05 -10.98 7.59
CA SER A 109 9.72 -11.26 6.19
C SER A 109 10.98 -11.39 5.34
N PHE A 110 11.97 -10.52 5.49
CA PHE A 110 13.22 -10.63 4.75
C PHE A 110 13.95 -11.96 5.02
N ALA A 111 14.06 -12.35 6.29
CA ALA A 111 14.69 -13.60 6.67
C ALA A 111 13.94 -14.81 6.10
N LEU A 112 12.61 -14.82 6.20
CA LEU A 112 11.79 -15.91 5.66
C LEU A 112 11.85 -15.98 4.14
N LEU A 113 11.74 -14.85 3.44
CA LEU A 113 11.84 -14.82 1.98
C LEU A 113 13.22 -15.29 1.51
N LYS A 114 14.30 -14.87 2.18
CA LYS A 114 15.65 -15.35 1.88
C LYS A 114 15.82 -16.83 2.16
N LEU A 115 15.29 -17.34 3.26
CA LEU A 115 15.33 -18.75 3.57
C LEU A 115 14.57 -19.57 2.52
N THR A 116 13.38 -19.13 2.13
CA THR A 116 12.59 -19.79 1.09
C THR A 116 13.35 -19.80 -0.24
N ASP A 117 13.89 -18.66 -0.67
CA ASP A 117 14.63 -18.52 -1.93
C ASP A 117 15.89 -19.43 -2.03
N LEU A 118 16.48 -19.78 -0.89
CA LEU A 118 17.59 -20.74 -0.82
C LEU A 118 17.14 -22.19 -1.03
N ILE A 119 15.89 -22.53 -0.69
CA ILE A 119 15.35 -23.88 -0.80
C ILE A 119 14.64 -24.06 -2.15
N ILE A 120 13.78 -23.11 -2.51
CA ILE A 120 13.01 -23.05 -3.76
C ILE A 120 13.06 -21.60 -4.25
N PRO A 121 13.62 -21.33 -5.45
CA PRO A 121 13.69 -19.98 -6.00
C PRO A 121 12.33 -19.30 -6.00
N LEU A 122 12.25 -18.09 -5.44
CA LEU A 122 10.98 -17.35 -5.35
C LEU A 122 10.56 -16.72 -6.67
N ARG A 123 11.51 -16.43 -7.56
CA ARG A 123 11.26 -15.86 -8.89
C ARG A 123 11.33 -16.96 -9.94
N VAL A 124 10.36 -16.94 -10.86
CA VAL A 124 10.36 -17.79 -12.04
C VAL A 124 11.57 -17.49 -12.95
N SER A 125 11.87 -18.39 -13.89
CA SER A 125 12.92 -18.16 -14.87
C SER A 125 12.58 -16.98 -15.79
N ALA A 126 13.59 -16.38 -16.42
CA ALA A 126 13.37 -15.28 -17.35
C ALA A 126 12.52 -15.68 -18.58
N GLU A 127 12.60 -16.95 -19.00
CA GLU A 127 11.78 -17.50 -20.08
C GLU A 127 10.31 -17.61 -19.67
N GLU A 128 10.04 -18.13 -18.47
CA GLU A 128 8.69 -18.21 -17.90
C GLU A 128 8.09 -16.83 -17.64
N GLU A 129 8.90 -15.87 -17.17
CA GLU A 129 8.48 -14.48 -16.98
C GLU A 129 8.10 -13.81 -18.30
N LEU A 130 8.85 -14.08 -19.39
CA LEU A 130 8.53 -13.59 -20.74
C LEU A 130 7.29 -14.25 -21.33
N LEU A 131 7.08 -15.54 -21.06
CA LEU A 131 5.88 -16.27 -21.49
C LEU A 131 4.62 -15.81 -20.74
N GLY A 132 4.78 -15.36 -19.50
CA GLY A 132 3.70 -14.98 -18.59
C GLY A 132 3.33 -16.11 -17.62
N LEU A 133 2.96 -15.74 -16.39
CA LEU A 133 2.66 -16.72 -15.32
C LEU A 133 1.37 -17.51 -15.59
N ASP A 134 0.37 -16.90 -16.22
CA ASP A 134 -0.87 -17.60 -16.60
C ASP A 134 -0.56 -18.83 -17.48
N MET A 135 0.36 -18.68 -18.43
CA MET A 135 0.76 -19.79 -19.30
C MET A 135 1.78 -20.72 -18.67
N SER A 136 2.84 -20.19 -18.06
CA SER A 136 3.95 -21.01 -17.54
C SER A 136 3.61 -21.80 -16.27
N GLN A 137 2.69 -21.29 -15.44
CA GLN A 137 2.33 -21.90 -14.15
C GLN A 137 0.92 -22.49 -14.13
N HIS A 138 0.02 -22.03 -15.01
CA HIS A 138 -1.39 -22.42 -14.98
C HIS A 138 -1.91 -22.98 -16.31
N GLU A 139 -1.14 -22.93 -17.40
CA GLU A 139 -1.56 -23.34 -18.75
C GLU A 139 -2.86 -22.64 -19.24
N GLU A 140 -3.10 -21.40 -18.79
CA GLU A 140 -4.32 -20.63 -19.07
C GLU A 140 -4.03 -19.38 -19.94
N GLN A 141 -4.99 -18.97 -20.76
CA GLN A 141 -4.98 -17.70 -21.50
C GLN A 141 -6.33 -16.98 -21.41
N LEU A 142 -6.30 -15.69 -21.08
CA LEU A 142 -7.49 -14.83 -21.08
C LEU A 142 -8.05 -14.57 -22.48
N PHE A 143 -7.18 -14.53 -23.49
CA PHE A 143 -7.53 -14.26 -24.88
C PHE A 143 -6.87 -15.29 -25.78
N THR A 144 -7.55 -15.70 -26.85
CA THR A 144 -6.89 -16.46 -27.91
C THR A 144 -5.81 -15.60 -28.57
N ALA A 145 -4.80 -16.22 -29.21
CA ALA A 145 -3.75 -15.49 -29.92
C ALA A 145 -4.30 -14.44 -30.90
N GLU A 146 -5.43 -14.74 -31.56
CA GLU A 146 -6.11 -13.82 -32.46
C GLU A 146 -6.76 -12.63 -31.72
N GLN A 147 -7.35 -12.87 -30.54
CA GLN A 147 -7.94 -11.83 -29.71
C GLN A 147 -6.87 -10.94 -29.06
N SER A 148 -5.75 -11.52 -28.62
CA SER A 148 -4.58 -10.77 -28.12
C SER A 148 -3.99 -9.86 -29.20
N ALA A 149 -3.87 -10.36 -30.45
CA ALA A 149 -3.39 -9.56 -31.57
C ALA A 149 -4.34 -8.40 -31.91
N ARG A 150 -5.67 -8.64 -31.89
CA ARG A 150 -6.68 -7.59 -32.11
C ARG A 150 -6.69 -6.56 -30.98
N ALA A 151 -6.54 -6.98 -29.73
CA ALA A 151 -6.48 -6.09 -28.57
C ALA A 151 -5.21 -5.22 -28.58
N ALA A 152 -4.05 -5.80 -28.91
CA ALA A 152 -2.79 -5.06 -29.05
C ALA A 152 -2.85 -4.02 -30.17
N HIS A 153 -3.44 -4.37 -31.31
CA HIS A 153 -3.65 -3.44 -32.42
C HIS A 153 -4.60 -2.30 -32.04
N ALA A 154 -5.71 -2.60 -31.35
CA ALA A 154 -6.68 -1.59 -30.90
C ALA A 154 -6.05 -0.60 -29.89
N ALA A 155 -5.24 -1.10 -28.95
CA ALA A 155 -4.52 -0.26 -27.98
C ALA A 155 -3.51 0.67 -28.67
N THR A 156 -2.80 0.18 -29.69
CA THR A 156 -1.83 0.96 -30.47
C THR A 156 -2.52 2.07 -31.28
N THR A 157 -3.67 1.78 -31.90
CA THR A 157 -4.45 2.77 -32.66
C THR A 157 -5.04 3.86 -31.74
N SER A 158 -5.45 3.50 -30.52
CA SER A 158 -5.94 4.45 -29.51
C SER A 158 -4.86 5.45 -29.08
N GLN A 159 -3.64 4.96 -28.78
CA GLN A 159 -2.54 5.83 -28.34
C GLN A 159 -2.06 6.78 -29.45
N HIS A 160 -2.06 6.32 -30.70
CA HIS A 160 -1.73 7.18 -31.84
C HIS A 160 -2.77 8.28 -32.07
N GLY A 161 -4.05 7.97 -31.84
CA GLY A 161 -5.14 8.96 -31.90
C GLY A 161 -5.06 10.03 -30.81
N GLU A 162 -4.72 9.66 -29.57
CA GLU A 162 -4.54 10.61 -28.46
C GLU A 162 -3.32 11.54 -28.66
N GLN A 163 -2.22 11.04 -29.24
CA GLN A 163 -1.03 11.86 -29.55
C GLN A 163 -1.29 12.90 -30.65
N LEU A 164 -2.14 12.58 -31.63
CA LEU A 164 -2.55 13.54 -32.67
C LEU A 164 -3.45 14.66 -32.12
N LEU A 165 -4.25 14.36 -31.09
CA LEU A 165 -5.12 15.34 -30.44
C LEU A 165 -4.40 16.22 -29.41
N ALA A 166 -3.34 15.71 -28.76
CA ALA A 166 -2.54 16.48 -27.80
C ALA A 166 -1.50 17.42 -28.45
N GLY A 167 -1.29 17.32 -29.76
CA GLY A 167 -0.35 18.14 -30.54
C GLY A 167 -0.98 19.22 -31.41
N ALA A 168 -2.31 19.42 -31.36
CA ALA A 168 -3.06 20.45 -32.07
C ALA A 168 -3.54 21.54 -31.10
#